data_AF-D8LXQ6-F1
#
_entry.id   AF-D8LXQ6-F1
#
_cell.length_a   1.000
_cell.length_b   1.000
_cell.length_c   1.000
_cell.angle_alpha   90.00
_cell.angle_beta   90.00
_cell.angle_gamma   90.00
#
_symmetry.space_group_name_H-M   'P 1'
#
loop_
_entity.id
_entity.type
_entity.pdbx_description
1 polymer ?
#
loop_
_entity_poly.entity_id
_entity_poly.type
_entity_poly.pdbx_seq_one_letter_code
_entity_poly.pdbx_strand_id
1 'polypeptide(L)'
;MKPNGWIFLFLSTRECVILQFDNGVYMNQGFVLNEQKVLKVIGNHQIGAISYNEEQSIEVVEEGIVDLDHGSRFEGLVLTENNFGIPFGYGEMYDDDGILVYKGIMINWKRFGYGTSYHNNEVIEYEGYWCDDKRFGSGKMYNRKGMKIKDCYWYNGIESDNDTMYYRGKGSEPLNIGIKHLKLFGFCALVDWDVSLLYNLESIEISNRCFRSVQTFRIDGLNRLKTIKIGNYSFTQKRDFFGKNRSKSFHILNCKSLESIQIGNNSFSDFAGDFELKNLPQLQSIQIGNTELDSYNFHSSSFQIKGIVPFLLR
;
A
#
# COMPACT_ATOMS: atom_id res chain seq x y z
N MET A 1 7.42 -0.07 -9.85
CA MET A 1 6.04 0.02 -9.29
C MET A 1 6.14 0.71 -7.96
N LYS A 2 5.65 1.94 -7.82
CA LYS A 2 6.08 2.74 -6.68
C LYS A 2 4.91 3.51 -6.08
N PRO A 3 4.63 3.33 -4.78
CA PRO A 3 3.57 4.09 -4.11
C PRO A 3 3.84 5.58 -4.21
N ASN A 4 2.76 6.34 -4.35
CA ASN A 4 2.82 7.78 -4.42
C ASN A 4 1.70 8.36 -3.56
N GLY A 5 2.03 9.38 -2.78
CA GLY A 5 1.15 9.97 -1.76
C GLY A 5 1.24 9.28 -0.40
N TRP A 6 0.16 9.37 0.36
CA TRP A 6 0.11 8.89 1.73
C TRP A 6 -0.23 7.40 1.82
N ILE A 7 0.56 6.66 2.59
CA ILE A 7 0.33 5.26 2.96
C ILE A 7 -0.13 5.21 4.41
N PHE A 8 -1.20 4.47 4.66
CA PHE A 8 -1.74 4.23 5.99
C PHE A 8 -1.40 2.81 6.46
N LEU A 9 -0.84 2.70 7.66
CA LEU A 9 -0.49 1.44 8.31
C LEU A 9 -1.20 1.34 9.66
N PHE A 10 -1.88 0.21 9.89
CA PHE A 10 -2.48 -0.10 11.18
C PHE A 10 -1.41 -0.73 12.09
N LEU A 11 -1.20 -0.15 13.29
CA LEU A 11 -0.28 -0.72 14.27
C LEU A 11 -1.00 -1.66 15.24
N SER A 12 -2.14 -1.20 15.76
CA SER A 12 -2.94 -1.89 16.77
C SER A 12 -4.40 -1.41 16.67
N THR A 13 -5.26 -1.77 17.63
CA THR A 13 -6.61 -1.19 17.69
C THR A 13 -6.50 0.32 17.88
N ARG A 14 -6.87 1.09 16.85
CA ARG A 14 -7.06 2.55 16.89
C ARG A 14 -5.78 3.40 16.93
N GLU A 15 -4.62 2.79 16.73
CA GLU A 15 -3.35 3.49 16.41
C GLU A 15 -2.92 3.22 14.97
N CYS A 16 -2.45 4.27 14.30
CA CYS A 16 -2.00 4.18 12.92
C CYS A 16 -0.75 5.02 12.65
N VAL A 17 0.00 4.62 11.63
CA VAL A 17 1.10 5.38 11.07
C VAL A 17 0.72 5.76 9.66
N ILE A 18 0.87 7.04 9.34
CA ILE A 18 0.63 7.60 8.02
C ILE A 18 1.97 8.13 7.52
N LEU A 19 2.43 7.64 6.36
CA LEU A 19 3.74 7.95 5.80
C LEU A 19 3.61 8.50 4.38
N GLN A 20 4.39 9.50 4.04
CA GLN A 20 4.39 10.09 2.71
C GLN A 20 5.48 9.49 1.83
N PHE A 21 5.09 9.14 0.60
CA PHE A 21 5.99 8.63 -0.43
C PHE A 21 5.86 9.46 -1.70
N ASP A 22 6.99 9.73 -2.36
CA ASP A 22 7.03 10.23 -3.74
C ASP A 22 7.68 9.16 -4.60
N ASN A 23 6.89 8.57 -5.49
CA ASN A 23 7.35 7.52 -6.40
C ASN A 23 8.22 6.48 -5.67
N GLY A 24 7.72 5.95 -4.55
CA GLY A 24 8.33 4.86 -3.78
C GLY A 24 9.52 5.27 -2.92
N VAL A 25 9.91 6.54 -2.97
CA VAL A 25 10.88 7.12 -2.04
C VAL A 25 10.12 7.61 -0.83
N TYR A 26 10.48 7.11 0.35
CA TYR A 26 9.95 7.61 1.61
C TYR A 26 10.44 9.05 1.82
N MET A 27 9.51 9.99 2.01
CA MET A 27 9.82 11.42 2.06
C MET A 27 10.30 11.91 3.43
N ASN A 28 10.52 11.00 4.38
CA ASN A 28 10.78 11.33 5.77
C ASN A 28 9.71 12.24 6.37
N GLN A 29 8.44 11.98 6.02
CA GLN A 29 7.29 12.75 6.48
C GLN A 29 6.16 11.79 6.86
N GLY A 30 5.54 12.04 8.01
CA GLY A 30 4.52 11.16 8.53
C GLY A 30 3.95 11.57 9.87
N PHE A 31 2.91 10.84 10.27
CA PHE A 31 2.25 11.02 11.56
C PHE A 31 2.00 9.65 12.19
N VAL A 32 2.19 9.57 13.49
CA VAL A 32 1.66 8.49 14.33
C VAL A 32 0.46 9.06 15.05
N LEU A 33 -0.70 8.44 14.90
CA LEU A 33 -1.97 8.95 15.39
C LEU A 33 -2.69 7.88 16.22
N ASN A 34 -3.46 8.33 17.20
CA ASN A 34 -4.60 7.56 17.71
C ASN A 34 -5.91 8.32 17.43
N GLU A 35 -7.02 7.85 17.98
CA GLU A 35 -8.33 8.51 17.79
C GLU A 35 -8.48 9.88 18.44
N GLN A 36 -7.56 10.27 19.32
CA GLN A 36 -7.68 11.50 20.11
C GLN A 36 -6.66 12.56 19.72
N LYS A 37 -5.44 12.16 19.33
CA LYS A 37 -4.36 13.10 19.05
C LYS A 37 -3.31 12.57 18.09
N VAL A 38 -2.51 13.49 17.60
CA VAL A 38 -1.22 13.17 16.99
C VAL A 38 -0.26 12.77 18.12
N LEU A 39 0.30 11.57 18.02
CA LEU A 39 1.25 11.00 19.00
C LEU A 39 2.70 11.33 18.64
N LYS A 40 3.01 11.40 17.35
CA LYS A 40 4.34 11.76 16.85
C LYS A 40 4.24 12.35 15.44
N VAL A 41 4.98 13.41 15.17
CA VAL A 41 5.31 13.87 13.82
C VAL A 41 6.62 13.24 13.41
N ILE A 42 6.70 12.74 12.18
CA ILE A 42 7.89 12.06 11.65
C ILE A 42 8.60 13.00 10.67
N GLY A 43 9.90 13.16 10.87
CA GLY A 43 10.80 14.08 10.18
C GLY A 43 10.53 15.56 10.42
N ASN A 44 11.08 16.41 9.53
CA ASN A 44 10.82 17.84 9.52
C ASN A 44 9.61 18.11 8.64
N HIS A 45 8.55 18.67 9.24
CA HIS A 45 7.29 18.88 8.55
C HIS A 45 6.83 20.33 8.70
N GLN A 46 6.44 20.94 7.59
CA GLN A 46 5.71 22.21 7.61
C GLN A 46 4.22 21.89 7.66
N ILE A 47 3.61 22.17 8.81
CA ILE A 47 2.17 22.04 9.03
C ILE A 47 1.60 23.44 8.87
N GLY A 48 1.18 23.77 7.64
CA GLY A 48 0.79 25.15 7.31
C GLY A 48 1.98 26.10 7.44
N ALA A 49 1.84 27.14 8.26
CA ALA A 49 2.91 28.10 8.53
C ALA A 49 3.88 27.65 9.64
N ILE A 50 3.55 26.58 10.37
CA ILE A 50 4.31 26.10 11.53
C ILE A 50 5.31 25.03 11.07
N SER A 51 6.57 25.19 11.49
CA SER A 51 7.61 24.18 11.22
C SER A 51 7.79 23.31 12.45
N TYR A 52 7.48 22.02 12.32
CA TYR A 52 7.64 21.03 13.39
C TYR A 52 8.88 20.17 13.15
N ASN A 53 9.67 19.92 14.19
CA ASN A 53 10.80 18.99 14.16
C ASN A 53 10.57 17.78 15.10
N GLU A 54 11.19 16.63 14.81
CA GLU A 54 10.98 15.40 15.62
C GLU A 54 11.40 15.53 17.09
N GLU A 55 12.23 16.53 17.43
CA GLU A 55 12.76 16.77 18.78
C GLU A 55 11.78 17.59 19.64
N GLN A 56 10.81 18.28 19.03
CA GLN A 56 9.74 18.97 19.75
C GLN A 56 8.77 17.93 20.31
N SER A 57 8.42 18.09 21.59
CA SER A 57 7.31 17.37 22.20
C SER A 57 5.98 17.91 21.64
N ILE A 58 4.99 17.05 21.44
CA ILE A 58 3.59 17.46 21.10
C ILE A 58 2.90 18.02 22.36
N GLU A 59 3.61 18.83 23.14
CA GLU A 59 3.09 19.44 24.37
C GLU A 59 2.36 20.76 24.08
N VAL A 60 2.51 21.33 22.87
CA VAL A 60 1.93 22.63 22.46
C VAL A 60 0.53 22.47 21.85
N VAL A 61 -0.20 21.43 22.26
CA VAL A 61 -1.56 21.17 21.76
C VAL A 61 -2.55 21.48 22.87
N GLU A 62 -3.35 22.52 22.67
CA GLU A 62 -4.38 22.98 23.61
C GLU A 62 -5.77 22.89 22.98
N GLU A 63 -6.81 22.87 23.79
CA GLU A 63 -8.18 23.03 23.29
C GLU A 63 -8.38 24.48 22.84
N GLY A 64 -8.87 24.66 21.61
CA GLY A 64 -9.07 25.97 21.04
C GLY A 64 -10.07 25.98 19.89
N ILE A 65 -10.34 27.19 19.41
CA ILE A 65 -11.22 27.47 18.27
C ILE A 65 -10.37 28.13 17.19
N VAL A 66 -10.48 27.62 15.95
CA VAL A 66 -9.83 28.20 14.77
C VAL A 66 -10.90 28.50 13.74
N ASP A 67 -11.05 29.77 13.38
CA ASP A 67 -11.97 30.26 12.36
C ASP A 67 -11.20 30.57 11.05
N LEU A 68 -11.79 30.24 9.91
CA LEU A 68 -11.35 30.72 8.60
C LEU A 68 -12.12 31.99 8.21
N ASP A 69 -11.53 32.83 7.36
CA ASP A 69 -12.12 34.11 6.94
C ASP A 69 -13.51 33.98 6.31
N HIS A 70 -13.81 32.83 5.71
CA HIS A 70 -15.12 32.55 5.09
C HIS A 70 -16.14 31.92 6.06
N GLY A 71 -15.82 31.78 7.35
CA GLY A 71 -16.76 31.38 8.40
C GLY A 71 -16.70 29.92 8.84
N SER A 72 -15.96 29.04 8.15
CA SER A 72 -15.78 27.66 8.64
C SER A 72 -14.93 27.65 9.91
N ARG A 73 -15.27 26.74 10.82
CA ARG A 73 -14.72 26.72 12.18
C ARG A 73 -14.28 25.31 12.56
N PHE A 74 -13.18 25.22 13.29
CA PHE A 74 -12.74 24.02 13.97
C PHE A 74 -12.69 24.27 15.47
N GLU A 75 -13.22 23.32 16.25
CA GLU A 75 -13.18 23.32 17.71
C GLU A 75 -12.54 22.03 18.20
N GLY A 76 -11.43 22.11 18.94
CA GLY A 76 -10.75 20.92 19.44
C GLY A 76 -9.27 21.16 19.71
N LEU A 77 -8.45 20.13 19.48
CA LEU A 77 -7.01 20.20 19.69
C LEU A 77 -6.31 21.02 18.60
N VAL A 78 -5.62 22.08 19.03
CA VAL A 78 -4.98 23.07 18.16
C VAL A 78 -3.50 23.17 18.50
N LEU A 79 -2.65 23.13 17.47
CA LEU A 79 -1.24 23.48 17.58
C LEU A 79 -1.11 25.00 17.50
N THR A 80 -0.55 25.62 18.55
CA THR A 80 -0.41 27.08 18.65
C THR A 80 1.04 27.52 18.53
N GLU A 81 1.32 28.49 17.68
CA GLU A 81 2.64 29.15 17.60
C GLU A 81 2.48 30.62 17.17
N ASN A 82 3.07 31.57 17.90
CA ASN A 82 3.07 33.00 17.56
C ASN A 82 1.67 33.58 17.24
N ASN A 83 0.64 33.23 18.03
CA ASN A 83 -0.77 33.58 17.84
C ASN A 83 -1.47 32.95 16.60
N PHE A 84 -0.80 32.03 15.89
CA PHE A 84 -1.45 31.21 14.88
C PHE A 84 -1.88 29.88 15.50
N GLY A 85 -3.15 29.51 15.29
CA GLY A 85 -3.70 28.21 15.66
C GLY A 85 -3.96 27.37 14.42
N ILE A 86 -3.53 26.12 14.43
CA ILE A 86 -3.79 25.15 13.36
C ILE A 86 -4.47 23.91 13.96
N PRO A 87 -5.57 23.39 13.38
CA PRO A 87 -6.15 22.12 13.81
C PRO A 87 -5.08 21.03 13.84
N PHE A 88 -4.91 20.36 14.98
CA PHE A 88 -3.83 19.39 15.19
C PHE A 88 -4.20 18.30 16.21
N GLY A 89 -5.24 17.54 15.90
CA GLY A 89 -5.74 16.48 16.75
C GLY A 89 -7.24 16.31 16.60
N TYR A 90 -7.86 15.67 17.59
CA TYR A 90 -9.30 15.46 17.58
C TYR A 90 -10.06 16.78 17.75
N GLY A 91 -11.14 16.93 16.98
CA GLY A 91 -12.07 18.03 17.14
C GLY A 91 -13.28 17.90 16.23
N GLU A 92 -14.04 18.98 16.19
CA GLU A 92 -15.28 19.13 15.42
C GLU A 92 -15.10 20.24 14.38
N MET A 93 -15.47 19.97 13.14
CA MET A 93 -15.46 20.95 12.06
C MET A 93 -16.88 21.33 11.69
N TYR A 94 -17.08 22.64 11.54
CA TYR A 94 -18.32 23.28 11.14
C TYR A 94 -18.11 24.02 9.81
N ASP A 95 -19.10 23.98 8.93
CA ASP A 95 -19.11 24.79 7.72
C ASP A 95 -19.43 26.27 8.02
N ASP A 96 -19.50 27.10 6.98
CA ASP A 96 -19.78 28.54 7.06
C ASP A 96 -21.22 28.88 7.49
N ASP A 97 -22.14 27.92 7.43
CA ASP A 97 -23.49 28.01 8.00
C ASP A 97 -23.54 27.56 9.48
N GLY A 98 -22.41 27.11 10.03
CA GLY A 98 -22.32 26.59 11.40
C GLY A 98 -22.87 25.18 11.56
N ILE A 99 -23.03 24.42 10.47
CA ILE A 99 -23.48 23.02 10.51
C ILE A 99 -22.28 22.12 10.76
N LEU A 100 -22.44 21.16 11.68
CA LEU A 100 -21.42 20.15 11.93
C LEU A 100 -21.21 19.26 10.71
N VAL A 101 -19.98 19.23 10.19
CA VAL A 101 -19.61 18.45 9.00
C VAL A 101 -18.65 17.30 9.29
N TYR A 102 -17.85 17.36 10.37
CA TYR A 102 -16.90 16.31 10.71
C TYR A 102 -16.54 16.27 12.21
N LYS A 103 -16.29 15.06 12.73
CA LYS A 103 -15.66 14.81 14.02
C LYS A 103 -14.53 13.80 13.87
N GLY A 104 -13.32 14.12 14.33
CA GLY A 104 -12.18 13.22 14.24
C GLY A 104 -10.85 13.97 14.21
N ILE A 105 -9.76 13.27 13.85
CA ILE A 105 -8.44 13.88 13.76
C ILE A 105 -8.37 14.82 12.55
N MET A 106 -8.03 16.07 12.83
CA MET A 106 -7.74 17.09 11.83
C MET A 106 -6.31 17.59 12.00
N ILE A 107 -5.59 17.66 10.89
CA ILE A 107 -4.24 18.23 10.82
C ILE A 107 -4.25 19.25 9.70
N ASN A 108 -4.12 20.52 10.05
CA ASN A 108 -4.12 21.64 9.10
C ASN A 108 -5.29 21.56 8.10
N TRP A 109 -6.52 21.55 8.64
CA TRP A 109 -7.77 21.52 7.85
C TRP A 109 -7.95 20.30 6.95
N LYS A 110 -7.18 19.24 7.16
CA LYS A 110 -7.30 17.97 6.45
C LYS A 110 -7.63 16.86 7.44
N ARG A 111 -8.55 15.99 7.03
CA ARG A 111 -8.98 14.83 7.83
C ARG A 111 -7.95 13.72 7.77
N PHE A 112 -7.60 13.16 8.93
CA PHE A 112 -6.69 12.03 9.09
C PHE A 112 -7.26 11.03 10.10
N GLY A 113 -6.66 9.83 10.17
CA GLY A 113 -7.04 8.84 11.19
C GLY A 113 -8.49 8.41 11.08
N TYR A 114 -9.09 7.96 12.18
CA TYR A 114 -10.50 7.60 12.23
C TYR A 114 -11.37 8.85 12.48
N GLY A 115 -12.50 8.95 11.80
CA GLY A 115 -13.46 10.03 12.05
C GLY A 115 -14.79 9.85 11.31
N THR A 116 -15.72 10.74 11.62
CA THR A 116 -17.12 10.69 11.19
C THR A 116 -17.47 11.98 10.46
N SER A 117 -17.99 11.88 9.23
CA SER A 117 -18.59 13.01 8.51
C SER A 117 -20.11 12.94 8.56
N TYR A 118 -20.75 14.09 8.38
CA TYR A 118 -22.19 14.26 8.54
C TYR A 118 -22.81 14.85 7.27
N HIS A 119 -24.06 14.46 7.00
CA HIS A 119 -24.92 15.16 6.06
C HIS A 119 -25.32 16.51 6.66
N ASN A 120 -25.83 17.41 5.81
CA ASN A 120 -26.34 18.73 6.22
C ASN A 120 -27.52 18.70 7.21
N ASN A 121 -28.11 17.53 7.47
CA ASN A 121 -29.12 17.32 8.49
C ASN A 121 -28.56 16.67 9.77
N GLU A 122 -27.24 16.77 9.97
CA GLU A 122 -26.49 16.26 11.12
C GLU A 122 -26.54 14.73 11.30
N VAL A 123 -27.06 14.02 10.31
CA VAL A 123 -27.03 12.55 10.28
C VAL A 123 -25.68 12.09 9.77
N ILE A 124 -25.09 11.06 10.37
CA ILE A 124 -23.84 10.46 9.91
C ILE A 124 -23.92 10.15 8.41
N GLU A 125 -22.93 10.59 7.65
CA GLU A 125 -22.74 10.29 6.24
C GLU A 125 -21.73 9.15 6.06
N TYR A 126 -20.61 9.25 6.78
CA TYR A 126 -19.53 8.29 6.73
C TYR A 126 -18.86 8.16 8.09
N GLU A 127 -18.52 6.94 8.48
CA GLU A 127 -17.76 6.62 9.68
C GLU A 127 -16.58 5.72 9.26
N GLY A 128 -15.34 6.18 9.37
CA GLY A 128 -14.18 5.40 8.94
C GLY A 128 -12.87 6.15 8.91
N TYR A 129 -11.87 5.59 8.24
CA TYR A 129 -10.55 6.20 8.17
C TYR A 129 -10.45 7.26 7.05
N TRP A 130 -9.58 8.24 7.31
CA TRP A 130 -9.26 9.38 6.46
C TRP A 130 -7.75 9.53 6.38
N CYS A 131 -7.29 10.05 5.26
CA CYS A 131 -5.89 10.37 5.03
C CYS A 131 -5.81 11.49 4.01
N ASP A 132 -5.24 12.63 4.40
CA ASP A 132 -5.09 13.80 3.53
C ASP A 132 -6.42 14.21 2.87
N ASP A 133 -7.46 14.31 3.71
CA ASP A 133 -8.84 14.68 3.34
C ASP A 133 -9.59 13.66 2.47
N LYS A 134 -9.00 12.49 2.23
CA LYS A 134 -9.61 11.43 1.43
C LYS A 134 -9.96 10.23 2.30
N ARG A 135 -11.11 9.60 2.01
CA ARG A 135 -11.48 8.33 2.64
C ARG A 135 -10.39 7.28 2.38
N PHE A 136 -10.03 6.56 3.41
CA PHE A 136 -8.97 5.55 3.37
C PHE A 136 -9.38 4.35 4.24
N GLY A 137 -8.82 3.17 4.00
CA GLY A 137 -9.03 2.01 4.85
C GLY A 137 -10.49 1.59 4.95
N SER A 138 -10.87 0.96 6.05
CA SER A 138 -12.26 0.57 6.29
C SER A 138 -13.16 1.75 6.65
N GLY A 139 -14.40 1.77 6.16
CA GLY A 139 -15.42 2.72 6.58
C GLY A 139 -16.83 2.23 6.31
N LYS A 140 -17.82 2.95 6.83
CA LYS A 140 -19.25 2.66 6.69
C LYS A 140 -19.95 3.89 6.14
N MET A 141 -20.90 3.68 5.25
CA MET A 141 -21.70 4.76 4.66
C MET A 141 -23.15 4.67 5.08
N TYR A 142 -23.77 5.83 5.29
CA TYR A 142 -25.14 5.98 5.76
C TYR A 142 -25.90 6.99 4.90
N ASN A 143 -27.20 6.76 4.73
CA ASN A 143 -28.06 7.72 4.04
C ASN A 143 -28.56 8.82 5.00
N ARG A 144 -29.23 9.83 4.46
CA ARG A 144 -29.83 10.94 5.24
C ARG A 144 -30.89 10.52 6.26
N LYS A 145 -31.32 9.25 6.27
CA LYS A 145 -32.25 8.69 7.27
C LYS A 145 -31.51 7.92 8.37
N GLY A 146 -30.17 7.91 8.37
CA GLY A 146 -29.34 7.20 9.33
C GLY A 146 -29.26 5.69 9.09
N MET A 147 -29.80 5.20 7.96
CA MET A 147 -29.72 3.78 7.64
C MET A 147 -28.37 3.46 6.99
N LYS A 148 -27.69 2.44 7.51
CA LYS A 148 -26.44 1.94 6.93
C LYS A 148 -26.70 1.45 5.50
N ILE A 149 -25.99 2.04 4.55
CA ILE A 149 -26.03 1.65 3.14
C ILE A 149 -25.07 0.47 2.91
N LYS A 150 -23.83 0.60 3.38
CA LYS A 150 -22.76 -0.38 3.10
C LYS A 150 -21.54 -0.22 4.01
N ASP A 151 -20.79 -1.31 4.14
CA ASP A 151 -19.41 -1.34 4.66
C ASP A 151 -18.46 -1.32 3.45
N CYS A 152 -17.45 -0.45 3.45
CA CYS A 152 -16.55 -0.19 2.33
C CYS A 152 -15.08 -0.26 2.79
N TYR A 153 -14.19 -0.47 1.83
CA TYR A 153 -12.78 -0.19 1.99
C TYR A 153 -12.38 0.89 0.98
N TRP A 154 -11.46 1.79 1.31
CA TRP A 154 -11.10 2.95 0.49
C TRP A 154 -9.59 3.06 0.35
N TYR A 155 -9.16 3.66 -0.75
CA TYR A 155 -7.76 3.97 -0.99
C TYR A 155 -7.67 5.29 -1.72
N ASN A 156 -7.09 6.31 -1.06
CA ASN A 156 -6.92 7.65 -1.64
C ASN A 156 -8.25 8.21 -2.20
N GLY A 157 -9.37 7.99 -1.50
CA GLY A 157 -10.70 8.45 -1.89
C GLY A 157 -11.43 7.58 -2.91
N ILE A 158 -10.79 6.52 -3.42
CA ILE A 158 -11.40 5.58 -4.36
C ILE A 158 -11.95 4.39 -3.56
N GLU A 159 -13.22 4.07 -3.75
CA GLU A 159 -13.86 2.91 -3.14
C GLU A 159 -13.23 1.61 -3.69
N SER A 160 -12.87 0.72 -2.79
CA SER A 160 -12.43 -0.64 -3.10
C SER A 160 -13.64 -1.49 -3.42
N ASP A 161 -13.84 -1.71 -4.71
CA ASP A 161 -14.82 -2.60 -5.30
C ASP A 161 -14.12 -3.73 -6.09
N ASN A 162 -14.91 -4.57 -6.75
CA ASN A 162 -14.36 -5.66 -7.56
C ASN A 162 -13.46 -5.18 -8.70
N ASP A 163 -13.62 -3.96 -9.22
CA ASP A 163 -12.81 -3.49 -10.34
C ASP A 163 -11.47 -2.94 -9.86
N THR A 164 -11.47 -2.16 -8.79
CA THR A 164 -10.27 -1.54 -8.19
C THR A 164 -9.36 -2.55 -7.48
N MET A 165 -9.88 -3.71 -7.10
CA MET A 165 -9.09 -4.82 -6.55
C MET A 165 -8.26 -5.56 -7.62
N TYR A 166 -8.56 -5.37 -8.91
CA TYR A 166 -7.88 -6.01 -10.04
C TYR A 166 -7.14 -4.97 -10.88
N TYR A 167 -5.81 -4.99 -10.79
CA TYR A 167 -4.99 -4.24 -11.73
C TYR A 167 -4.73 -5.05 -12.98
N ARG A 168 -5.00 -4.46 -14.14
CA ARG A 168 -4.62 -5.03 -15.44
C ARG A 168 -4.01 -3.96 -16.31
N GLY A 169 -2.68 -3.98 -16.47
CA GLY A 169 -2.00 -2.94 -17.24
C GLY A 169 -0.54 -3.26 -17.60
N LYS A 170 0.15 -2.28 -18.16
CA LYS A 170 1.60 -2.36 -18.44
C LYS A 170 2.45 -1.88 -17.26
N GLY A 171 1.85 -1.38 -16.18
CA GLY A 171 2.56 -0.76 -15.05
C GLY A 171 2.84 0.73 -15.23
N SER A 172 2.25 1.40 -16.23
CA SER A 172 2.32 2.85 -16.41
C SER A 172 1.35 3.61 -15.50
N GLU A 173 0.18 3.04 -15.28
CA GLU A 173 -0.84 3.65 -14.43
C GLU A 173 -0.50 3.51 -12.95
N PRO A 174 -0.88 4.49 -12.11
CA PRO A 174 -0.70 4.41 -10.66
C PRO A 174 -1.25 3.09 -10.10
N LEU A 175 -0.44 2.40 -9.30
CA LEU A 175 -0.89 1.23 -8.55
C LEU A 175 -1.40 1.66 -7.18
N ASN A 176 -2.53 1.10 -6.80
CA ASN A 176 -3.13 1.27 -5.49
C ASN A 176 -2.66 0.13 -4.56
N ILE A 177 -2.28 0.45 -3.32
CA ILE A 177 -1.89 -0.54 -2.29
C ILE A 177 -3.01 -1.55 -1.95
N GLY A 178 -4.25 -1.26 -2.36
CA GLY A 178 -5.40 -2.11 -2.21
C GLY A 178 -5.58 -3.22 -3.23
N ILE A 179 -4.75 -3.23 -4.28
CA ILE A 179 -4.83 -4.24 -5.33
C ILE A 179 -4.61 -5.62 -4.71
N LYS A 180 -5.50 -6.54 -5.04
CA LYS A 180 -5.40 -7.95 -4.68
C LYS A 180 -4.90 -8.81 -5.83
N HIS A 181 -5.25 -8.44 -7.06
CA HIS A 181 -4.90 -9.20 -8.25
C HIS A 181 -4.13 -8.32 -9.22
N LEU A 182 -2.83 -8.58 -9.35
CA LEU A 182 -1.95 -7.83 -10.23
C LEU A 182 -1.72 -8.59 -11.53
N LYS A 183 -2.21 -8.08 -12.65
CA LYS A 183 -1.94 -8.60 -13.99
C LYS A 183 -1.14 -7.60 -14.83
N LEU A 184 0.10 -7.96 -15.13
CA LEU A 184 1.00 -7.18 -15.96
C LEU A 184 1.12 -7.80 -17.36
N PHE A 185 0.96 -7.00 -18.41
CA PHE A 185 1.01 -7.48 -19.79
C PHE A 185 1.61 -6.47 -20.77
N GLY A 186 1.68 -6.85 -22.04
CA GLY A 186 1.93 -5.91 -23.14
C GLY A 186 3.35 -5.33 -23.18
N PHE A 187 4.37 -6.12 -22.85
CA PHE A 187 5.74 -5.66 -22.64
C PHE A 187 5.80 -4.62 -21.54
N CYS A 188 5.58 -5.07 -20.31
CA CYS A 188 5.51 -4.25 -19.11
C CYS A 188 6.51 -3.09 -19.17
N ALA A 189 6.01 -1.87 -18.96
CA ALA A 189 6.79 -0.63 -19.02
C ALA A 189 7.76 -0.49 -17.83
N LEU A 190 7.54 -1.29 -16.80
CA LEU A 190 8.35 -1.30 -15.59
C LEU A 190 9.70 -1.93 -15.86
N VAL A 191 10.75 -1.20 -15.51
CA VAL A 191 12.15 -1.66 -15.58
C VAL A 191 12.63 -2.25 -14.26
N ASP A 192 11.91 -1.96 -13.18
CA ASP A 192 12.15 -2.46 -11.82
C ASP A 192 11.08 -3.46 -11.37
N TRP A 193 11.45 -4.30 -10.40
CA TRP A 193 10.52 -5.19 -9.73
C TRP A 193 10.55 -4.91 -8.23
N ASP A 194 9.47 -4.32 -7.73
CA ASP A 194 9.23 -4.16 -6.30
C ASP A 194 7.73 -4.17 -6.04
N VAL A 195 7.28 -5.14 -5.25
CA VAL A 195 5.89 -5.35 -4.82
C VAL A 195 5.75 -5.27 -3.30
N SER A 196 6.82 -4.90 -2.58
CA SER A 196 6.90 -4.98 -1.12
C SER A 196 5.78 -4.19 -0.40
N LEU A 197 5.37 -3.06 -0.97
CA LEU A 197 4.31 -2.20 -0.42
C LEU A 197 2.89 -2.62 -0.85
N LEU A 198 2.74 -3.62 -1.72
CA LEU A 198 1.44 -4.17 -2.14
C LEU A 198 1.05 -5.38 -1.26
N TYR A 199 0.99 -5.15 0.05
CA TYR A 199 0.79 -6.20 1.06
C TYR A 199 -0.58 -6.90 1.01
N ASN A 200 -1.54 -6.34 0.26
CA ASN A 200 -2.85 -6.94 0.02
C ASN A 200 -2.90 -7.92 -1.15
N LEU A 201 -1.82 -8.08 -1.92
CA LEU A 201 -1.81 -8.97 -3.08
C LEU A 201 -2.14 -10.42 -2.69
N GLU A 202 -3.10 -10.98 -3.40
CA GLU A 202 -3.50 -12.39 -3.36
C GLU A 202 -3.03 -13.15 -4.62
N SER A 203 -2.88 -12.47 -5.76
CA SER A 203 -2.31 -13.09 -6.98
C SER A 203 -1.46 -12.13 -7.81
N ILE A 204 -0.37 -12.66 -8.38
CA ILE A 204 0.46 -11.96 -9.36
C ILE A 204 0.45 -12.77 -10.66
N GLU A 205 0.08 -12.12 -11.77
CA GLU A 205 0.18 -12.64 -13.13
C GLU A 205 1.04 -11.70 -13.98
N ILE A 206 2.18 -12.19 -14.44
CA ILE A 206 3.08 -11.51 -15.37
C ILE A 206 2.95 -12.22 -16.71
N SER A 207 2.52 -11.51 -17.75
CA SER A 207 2.41 -12.07 -19.10
C SER A 207 3.77 -12.18 -19.77
N ASN A 208 3.81 -12.85 -20.91
CA ASN A 208 5.03 -13.11 -21.67
C ASN A 208 5.87 -11.83 -21.93
N ARG A 209 7.20 -12.00 -21.94
CA ARG A 209 8.18 -11.00 -22.42
C ARG A 209 8.24 -9.69 -21.59
N CYS A 210 7.94 -9.75 -20.29
CA CYS A 210 8.04 -8.62 -19.35
C CYS A 210 9.37 -8.58 -18.58
N PHE A 211 9.74 -7.44 -17.97
CA PHE A 211 10.81 -7.30 -16.97
C PHE A 211 12.24 -7.74 -17.36
N ARG A 212 12.65 -7.58 -18.63
CA ARG A 212 13.96 -8.08 -19.13
C ARG A 212 15.20 -7.48 -18.44
N SER A 213 15.06 -6.29 -17.87
CA SER A 213 16.16 -5.55 -17.23
C SER A 213 16.32 -5.88 -15.74
N VAL A 214 15.33 -6.55 -15.14
CA VAL A 214 15.33 -6.84 -13.71
C VAL A 214 16.46 -7.79 -13.37
N GLN A 215 17.23 -7.42 -12.34
CA GLN A 215 18.34 -8.25 -11.85
C GLN A 215 17.86 -9.24 -10.78
N THR A 216 17.03 -8.77 -9.86
CA THR A 216 16.56 -9.58 -8.74
C THR A 216 15.03 -9.64 -8.77
N PHE A 217 14.49 -10.83 -8.92
CA PHE A 217 13.08 -11.09 -8.64
C PHE A 217 12.97 -11.47 -7.17
N ARG A 218 12.44 -10.57 -6.34
CA ARG A 218 12.27 -10.82 -4.91
C ARG A 218 10.82 -10.55 -4.50
N ILE A 219 10.27 -11.48 -3.73
CA ILE A 219 9.05 -11.30 -2.95
C ILE A 219 9.37 -11.76 -1.54
N ASP A 220 9.10 -10.91 -0.56
CA ASP A 220 9.38 -11.18 0.85
C ASP A 220 8.22 -10.70 1.72
N GLY A 221 7.64 -11.59 2.52
CA GLY A 221 6.65 -11.21 3.53
C GLY A 221 5.25 -10.87 3.01
N LEU A 222 4.95 -11.08 1.72
CA LEU A 222 3.59 -10.95 1.16
C LEU A 222 2.71 -12.10 1.63
N ASN A 223 2.24 -12.00 2.87
CA ASN A 223 1.57 -13.09 3.57
C ASN A 223 0.17 -13.42 3.06
N ARG A 224 -0.44 -12.55 2.23
CA ARG A 224 -1.74 -12.79 1.59
C ARG A 224 -1.62 -13.40 0.19
N LEU A 225 -0.41 -13.43 -0.37
CA LEU A 225 -0.17 -13.88 -1.74
C LEU A 225 -0.37 -15.39 -1.83
N LYS A 226 -1.27 -15.83 -2.70
CA LYS A 226 -1.64 -17.23 -2.92
C LYS A 226 -1.05 -17.80 -4.21
N THR A 227 -1.06 -17.01 -5.29
CA THR A 227 -0.62 -17.50 -6.60
C THR A 227 0.34 -16.55 -7.29
N ILE A 228 1.36 -17.13 -7.92
CA ILE A 228 2.29 -16.42 -8.81
C ILE A 228 2.28 -17.13 -10.16
N LYS A 229 2.03 -16.39 -11.23
CA LYS A 229 2.11 -16.87 -12.61
C LYS A 229 2.99 -15.95 -13.43
N ILE A 230 4.01 -16.51 -14.07
CA ILE A 230 4.95 -15.80 -14.92
C ILE A 230 4.91 -16.45 -16.30
N GLY A 231 4.65 -15.66 -17.34
CA GLY A 231 4.59 -16.09 -18.73
C GLY A 231 5.98 -16.22 -19.36
N ASN A 232 6.04 -16.87 -20.52
CA ASN A 232 7.27 -17.21 -21.22
C ASN A 232 8.15 -15.99 -21.53
N TYR A 233 9.47 -16.19 -21.55
CA TYR A 233 10.47 -15.19 -21.93
C TYR A 233 10.46 -13.91 -21.07
N SER A 234 9.92 -13.97 -19.84
CA SER A 234 9.86 -12.84 -18.91
C SER A 234 11.04 -12.85 -17.96
N PHE A 235 11.70 -11.73 -17.67
CA PHE A 235 12.94 -11.62 -16.86
C PHE A 235 14.27 -11.99 -17.56
N THR A 236 14.23 -12.60 -18.75
CA THR A 236 15.43 -12.87 -19.56
C THR A 236 15.80 -11.67 -20.43
N GLN A 237 17.08 -11.27 -20.40
CA GLN A 237 17.56 -10.11 -21.15
C GLN A 237 17.75 -10.41 -22.65
N LYS A 238 18.46 -11.50 -22.99
CA LYS A 238 18.68 -11.94 -24.37
C LYS A 238 17.82 -13.15 -24.67
N ARG A 239 16.89 -13.01 -25.61
CA ARG A 239 16.01 -14.11 -26.02
C ARG A 239 16.83 -15.21 -26.69
N ASP A 240 16.42 -16.45 -26.45
CA ASP A 240 17.01 -17.66 -27.07
C ASP A 240 18.50 -17.86 -26.75
N PHE A 241 18.97 -17.26 -25.64
CA PHE A 241 20.32 -17.39 -25.14
C PHE A 241 20.28 -17.69 -23.63
N PHE A 242 20.86 -18.81 -23.22
CA PHE A 242 21.10 -19.08 -21.80
C PHE A 242 22.35 -18.32 -21.34
N GLY A 243 22.27 -17.67 -20.18
CA GLY A 243 23.33 -16.81 -19.65
C GLY A 243 23.75 -17.22 -18.25
N LYS A 244 25.04 -17.05 -17.94
CA LYS A 244 25.56 -17.26 -16.58
C LYS A 244 25.73 -15.93 -15.84
N ASN A 245 24.65 -15.17 -15.67
CA ASN A 245 24.74 -13.91 -14.91
C ASN A 245 24.53 -14.16 -13.40
N ARG A 246 25.64 -14.21 -12.66
CA ARG A 246 25.62 -14.41 -11.20
C ARG A 246 25.06 -13.23 -10.41
N SER A 247 24.93 -12.04 -11.01
CA SER A 247 24.27 -10.91 -10.36
C SER A 247 22.75 -11.04 -10.36
N LYS A 248 22.19 -11.93 -11.19
CA LYS A 248 20.75 -12.13 -11.32
C LYS A 248 20.25 -13.24 -10.41
N SER A 249 19.24 -12.97 -9.58
CA SER A 249 18.79 -13.89 -8.53
C SER A 249 17.28 -13.89 -8.30
N PHE A 250 16.76 -15.01 -7.81
CA PHE A 250 15.33 -15.29 -7.66
C PHE A 250 15.01 -15.71 -6.23
N HIS A 251 14.11 -14.98 -5.57
CA HIS A 251 13.82 -15.13 -4.15
C HIS A 251 12.32 -15.01 -3.89
N ILE A 252 11.73 -16.03 -3.27
CA ILE A 252 10.39 -15.95 -2.68
C ILE A 252 10.48 -16.43 -1.24
N LEU A 253 10.31 -15.49 -0.31
CA LEU A 253 10.61 -15.66 1.10
C LEU A 253 9.40 -15.27 1.95
N ASN A 254 9.15 -16.01 3.02
CA ASN A 254 8.20 -15.63 4.08
C ASN A 254 6.77 -15.34 3.59
N CYS A 255 6.30 -15.99 2.52
CA CYS A 255 4.92 -15.88 2.04
C CYS A 255 4.08 -17.02 2.62
N LYS A 256 3.42 -16.76 3.75
CA LYS A 256 2.70 -17.79 4.52
C LYS A 256 1.51 -18.42 3.80
N SER A 257 0.83 -17.69 2.91
CA SER A 257 -0.34 -18.17 2.18
C SER A 257 -0.05 -18.59 0.74
N LEU A 258 1.22 -18.63 0.32
CA LEU A 258 1.53 -18.94 -1.08
C LEU A 258 1.30 -20.43 -1.35
N GLU A 259 0.40 -20.72 -2.29
CA GLU A 259 -0.08 -22.05 -2.63
C GLU A 259 0.52 -22.57 -3.94
N SER A 260 0.67 -21.71 -4.95
CA SER A 260 1.17 -22.13 -6.27
C SER A 260 2.08 -21.12 -6.95
N ILE A 261 3.12 -21.65 -7.61
CA ILE A 261 4.05 -20.91 -8.45
C ILE A 261 4.05 -21.55 -9.84
N GLN A 262 3.77 -20.77 -10.87
CA GLN A 262 3.87 -21.17 -12.28
C GLN A 262 4.81 -20.23 -13.02
N ILE A 263 5.81 -20.79 -13.69
CA ILE A 263 6.81 -20.05 -14.47
C ILE A 263 6.85 -20.64 -15.88
N GLY A 264 6.66 -19.81 -16.90
CA GLY A 264 6.73 -20.20 -18.30
C GLY A 264 8.17 -20.41 -18.79
N ASN A 265 8.32 -21.04 -19.94
CA ASN A 265 9.62 -21.34 -20.55
C ASN A 265 10.45 -20.06 -20.77
N ASN A 266 11.77 -20.19 -20.62
CA ASN A 266 12.78 -19.18 -20.91
C ASN A 266 12.60 -17.87 -20.12
N SER A 267 11.96 -17.90 -18.95
CA SER A 267 11.73 -16.70 -18.15
C SER A 267 13.02 -16.27 -17.43
N PHE A 268 13.67 -17.17 -16.72
CA PHE A 268 14.87 -16.86 -15.93
C PHE A 268 16.12 -17.54 -16.54
N SER A 269 16.28 -17.50 -17.86
CA SER A 269 17.34 -18.26 -18.56
C SER A 269 18.75 -17.69 -18.42
N ASP A 270 18.87 -16.42 -18.03
CA ASP A 270 20.14 -15.76 -17.72
C ASP A 270 20.38 -15.54 -16.22
N PHE A 271 19.50 -16.06 -15.36
CA PHE A 271 19.67 -16.05 -13.91
C PHE A 271 20.62 -17.18 -13.50
N ALA A 272 21.75 -16.81 -12.90
CA ALA A 272 22.76 -17.75 -12.41
C ALA A 272 23.26 -17.45 -10.99
N GLY A 273 22.64 -16.49 -10.31
CA GLY A 273 22.81 -16.27 -8.88
C GLY A 273 21.89 -17.17 -8.06
N ASP A 274 21.62 -16.74 -6.82
CA ASP A 274 20.83 -17.51 -5.87
C ASP A 274 19.39 -17.73 -6.35
N PHE A 275 18.91 -18.96 -6.15
CA PHE A 275 17.51 -19.34 -6.25
C PHE A 275 17.05 -19.79 -4.86
N GLU A 276 16.11 -19.06 -4.26
CA GLU A 276 15.61 -19.36 -2.92
C GLU A 276 14.09 -19.37 -2.87
N LEU A 277 13.55 -20.50 -2.40
CA LEU A 277 12.18 -20.63 -1.90
C LEU A 277 12.25 -20.96 -0.41
N LYS A 278 11.82 -20.03 0.45
CA LYS A 278 11.99 -20.15 1.89
C LYS A 278 10.76 -19.74 2.70
N ASN A 279 10.43 -20.52 3.74
CA ASN A 279 9.33 -20.23 4.67
C ASN A 279 7.98 -20.07 3.94
N LEU A 280 7.62 -21.08 3.14
CA LEU A 280 6.41 -21.14 2.33
C LEU A 280 5.53 -22.32 2.77
N PRO A 281 4.92 -22.27 3.97
CA PRO A 281 4.28 -23.42 4.61
C PRO A 281 3.03 -23.95 3.88
N GLN A 282 2.39 -23.14 3.03
CA GLN A 282 1.20 -23.50 2.27
C GLN A 282 1.50 -23.90 0.81
N LEU A 283 2.78 -23.93 0.40
CA LEU A 283 3.13 -24.16 -1.00
C LEU A 283 2.86 -25.61 -1.40
N GLN A 284 1.96 -25.79 -2.36
CA GLN A 284 1.49 -27.10 -2.83
C GLN A 284 1.99 -27.43 -4.22
N SER A 285 2.20 -26.43 -5.08
CA SER A 285 2.58 -26.67 -6.48
C SER A 285 3.63 -25.68 -6.96
N ILE A 286 4.67 -26.21 -7.61
CA ILE A 286 5.66 -25.44 -8.36
C ILE A 286 5.72 -26.04 -9.76
N GLN A 287 5.41 -25.24 -10.77
CA GLN A 287 5.58 -25.58 -12.17
C GLN A 287 6.58 -24.61 -12.80
N ILE A 288 7.66 -25.15 -13.38
CA ILE A 288 8.68 -24.37 -14.09
C ILE A 288 8.84 -24.94 -15.50
N GLY A 289 8.39 -24.17 -16.49
CA GLY A 289 8.29 -24.56 -17.88
C GLY A 289 7.14 -25.51 -18.20
N ASN A 290 7.25 -26.19 -19.33
CA ASN A 290 6.38 -27.28 -19.74
C ASN A 290 7.19 -28.47 -20.25
N THR A 291 6.51 -29.60 -20.52
CA THR A 291 7.14 -30.85 -20.99
C THR A 291 7.32 -30.90 -22.50
N GLU A 292 6.83 -29.90 -23.23
CA GLU A 292 6.82 -29.88 -24.70
C GLU A 292 8.11 -29.28 -25.28
N LEU A 293 8.76 -28.38 -24.53
CA LEU A 293 9.91 -27.62 -25.00
C LEU A 293 10.96 -27.49 -23.89
N ASP A 294 12.23 -27.32 -24.28
CA ASP A 294 13.27 -26.95 -23.35
C ASP A 294 12.95 -25.61 -22.67
N SER A 295 12.90 -25.64 -21.34
CA SER A 295 12.51 -24.49 -20.52
C SER A 295 13.66 -23.50 -20.32
N TYR A 296 14.91 -23.97 -20.24
CA TYR A 296 16.12 -23.18 -19.90
C TYR A 296 16.04 -22.25 -18.67
N ASN A 297 14.94 -22.26 -17.91
CA ASN A 297 14.82 -21.50 -16.67
C ASN A 297 15.91 -21.94 -15.69
N PHE A 298 16.60 -20.97 -15.08
CA PHE A 298 17.62 -21.21 -14.05
C PHE A 298 18.74 -22.16 -14.51
N HIS A 299 19.05 -22.18 -15.81
CA HIS A 299 19.98 -23.15 -16.44
C HIS A 299 21.35 -23.25 -15.74
N SER A 300 21.85 -22.13 -15.17
CA SER A 300 23.15 -22.05 -14.49
C SER A 300 23.05 -21.81 -12.98
N SER A 301 21.86 -21.91 -12.39
CA SER A 301 21.61 -21.71 -10.95
C SER A 301 21.49 -23.04 -10.20
N SER A 302 21.87 -23.06 -8.93
CA SER A 302 21.54 -24.16 -8.02
C SER A 302 20.11 -24.02 -7.51
N PHE A 303 19.33 -25.08 -7.54
CA PHE A 303 17.96 -25.08 -7.01
C PHE A 303 17.96 -25.40 -5.50
N GLN A 304 17.50 -24.45 -4.67
CA GLN A 304 17.39 -24.64 -3.21
C GLN A 304 15.98 -24.32 -2.71
N ILE A 305 15.40 -25.25 -1.95
CA ILE A 305 14.16 -25.09 -1.20
C ILE A 305 14.46 -25.26 0.29
N LYS A 306 14.03 -24.31 1.13
CA LYS A 306 14.29 -24.32 2.59
C LYS A 306 13.01 -24.06 3.37
N GLY A 307 12.83 -24.70 4.53
CA GLY A 307 11.73 -24.37 5.45
C GLY A 307 10.32 -24.65 4.91
N ILE A 308 10.17 -25.63 3.99
CA ILE A 308 8.87 -26.20 3.62
C ILE A 308 8.63 -27.44 4.49
N VAL A 309 7.47 -27.51 5.14
CA VAL A 309 7.02 -28.69 5.90
C VAL A 309 6.61 -29.77 4.89
N PRO A 310 6.99 -31.05 5.05
CA PRO A 310 6.92 -32.04 3.98
C PRO A 310 5.48 -32.44 3.65
N PHE A 311 4.85 -31.75 2.70
CA PHE A 311 3.64 -32.21 1.99
C PHE A 311 3.86 -32.35 0.48
N LEU A 312 5.05 -32.04 -0.05
CA LEU A 312 5.38 -32.11 -1.49
C LEU A 312 5.71 -33.53 -2.01
N LEU A 313 5.32 -34.59 -1.31
CA LEU A 313 5.46 -35.97 -1.79
C LEU A 313 4.12 -36.70 -1.69
N ARG A 314 3.23 -36.43 -2.65
CA ARG A 314 2.20 -37.37 -3.11
C ARG A 314 2.05 -37.22 -4.61
#